data_AF-A0A3D1HIM9-F1
#
_entry.id   AF-A0A3D1HIM9-F1
#
_cell.length_a   1.000
_cell.length_b   1.000
_cell.length_c   1.000
_cell.angle_alpha   90.00
_cell.angle_beta   90.00
_cell.angle_gamma   90.00
#
_symmetry.space_group_name_H-M   'P 1'
#
loop_
_entity.id
_entity.type
_entity.pdbx_description
1 polymer ?
#
loop_
_entity_poly.entity_id
_entity_poly.type
_entity_poly.pdbx_seq_one_letter_code
_entity_poly.pdbx_strand_id
1 'polypeptide(L)'
;MKQKVLKRLRYSIIFWEGLKLFFILPLAMISKNFFDKCWDKYYVRPLPRNVFCLCVQWLLHNGNRLGISYEDINVKIFCIIWPVITVVSIIVNIVLLIVIFCS
;
A
#
# COMPACT_ATOMS: atom_id res chain seq x y z
N MET A 1 -20.52 2.88 20.09
CA MET A 1 -19.07 2.87 20.41
C MET A 1 -18.28 1.71 19.78
N LYS A 2 -18.78 0.45 19.83
CA LYS A 2 -18.06 -0.75 19.30
C LYS A 2 -17.73 -0.72 17.79
N GLN A 3 -18.61 -0.20 16.93
CA GLN A 3 -18.35 -0.16 15.48
C GLN A 3 -17.19 0.77 15.07
N LYS A 4 -16.99 1.88 15.79
CA LYS A 4 -15.90 2.84 15.50
C LYS A 4 -14.53 2.22 15.80
N VAL A 5 -14.44 1.43 16.87
CA VAL A 5 -13.24 0.68 17.27
C VAL A 5 -12.94 -0.43 16.26
N LEU A 6 -13.95 -1.18 15.83
CA LEU A 6 -13.79 -2.25 14.84
C LEU A 6 -13.30 -1.72 13.48
N LYS A 7 -13.82 -0.56 13.03
CA LYS A 7 -13.32 0.13 11.84
C LYS A 7 -11.84 0.50 11.99
N ARG A 8 -11.44 1.07 13.13
CA ARG A 8 -10.04 1.49 13.39
C ARG A 8 -9.06 0.31 13.34
N LEU A 9 -9.44 -0.83 13.93
CA LEU A 9 -8.68 -2.09 13.87
C LEU A 9 -8.49 -2.59 12.43
N ARG A 10 -9.57 -2.61 11.63
CA ARG A 10 -9.52 -3.04 10.23
C ARG A 10 -8.58 -2.18 9.38
N TYR A 11 -8.58 -0.86 9.58
CA TYR A 11 -7.65 0.03 8.88
C TYR A 11 -6.20 -0.18 9.31
N SER A 12 -5.95 -0.43 10.60
CA SER A 12 -4.58 -0.70 11.08
C SER A 12 -4.01 -1.99 10.47
N ILE A 13 -4.85 -3.01 10.28
CA ILE A 13 -4.47 -4.26 9.62
C ILE A 13 -4.12 -4.00 8.15
N ILE A 14 -4.96 -3.26 7.42
CA ILE A 14 -4.71 -2.91 6.01
C ILE A 14 -3.42 -2.11 5.87
N PHE A 15 -3.14 -1.20 6.79
CA PHE A 15 -1.91 -0.43 6.78
C PHE A 15 -0.68 -1.32 6.91
N TRP A 16 -0.68 -2.23 7.88
CA TRP A 16 0.43 -3.18 8.09
C TRP A 16 0.60 -4.15 6.92
N GLU A 17 -0.50 -4.67 6.40
CA GLU A 17 -0.51 -5.54 5.23
C GLU A 17 -0.02 -4.76 3.98
N GLY A 18 -0.41 -3.49 3.84
CA GLY A 18 0.03 -2.61 2.74
C GLY A 18 1.50 -2.25 2.83
N LEU A 19 2.02 -2.10 4.05
CA LEU A 19 3.45 -1.92 4.28
C LEU A 19 4.23 -3.17 3.85
N LYS A 20 3.74 -4.39 4.13
CA LYS A 20 4.34 -5.63 3.59
C LYS A 20 4.32 -5.64 2.06
N LEU A 21 3.21 -5.19 1.46
CA LEU A 21 3.08 -5.10 0.00
C LEU A 21 4.14 -4.19 -0.61
N PHE A 22 4.49 -3.09 0.06
CA PHE A 22 5.54 -2.17 -0.38
C PHE A 22 6.90 -2.86 -0.57
N PHE A 23 7.22 -3.88 0.23
CA PHE A 23 8.43 -4.70 0.06
C PHE A 23 8.25 -5.85 -0.94
N ILE A 24 7.04 -6.41 -1.04
CA ILE A 24 6.70 -7.49 -1.98
C ILE A 24 6.75 -7.01 -3.43
N LEU A 25 6.34 -5.77 -3.73
CA LEU A 25 6.29 -5.24 -5.10
C LEU A 25 7.67 -5.11 -5.76
N PRO A 26 8.71 -4.55 -5.12
CA PRO A 26 10.09 -4.58 -5.62
C PRO A 26 10.59 -6.01 -5.87
N LEU A 27 10.32 -6.93 -4.92
CA LEU A 27 10.69 -8.33 -5.07
C LEU A 27 9.99 -8.99 -6.27
N ALA A 28 8.72 -8.65 -6.49
CA ALA A 28 7.93 -9.12 -7.62
C ALA A 28 8.39 -8.50 -8.96
N MET A 29 8.95 -7.29 -8.95
CA MET A 29 9.59 -6.70 -10.13
C MET A 29 10.92 -7.38 -10.47
N ILE A 30 11.68 -7.80 -9.47
CA ILE A 30 12.99 -8.44 -9.65
C ILE A 30 12.86 -9.91 -10.07
N SER A 31 11.82 -10.62 -9.59
CA SER A 31 11.67 -12.06 -9.80
C SER A 31 10.29 -12.45 -10.32
N LYS A 32 10.26 -13.03 -11.54
CA LYS A 32 9.02 -13.57 -12.15
C LYS A 32 8.41 -14.72 -11.34
N ASN A 33 9.22 -15.64 -10.83
CA ASN A 33 8.74 -16.76 -10.01
C ASN A 33 8.03 -16.28 -8.73
N PHE A 34 8.54 -15.19 -8.14
CA PHE A 34 7.91 -14.59 -6.96
C PHE A 34 6.64 -13.83 -7.32
N PHE A 35 6.63 -13.12 -8.46
CA PHE A 35 5.44 -12.49 -9.01
C PHE A 35 4.31 -13.51 -9.21
N ASP A 36 4.57 -14.64 -9.87
CA ASP A 36 3.56 -15.66 -10.15
C ASP A 36 3.00 -16.27 -8.85
N LYS A 37 3.87 -16.58 -7.87
CA LYS A 37 3.41 -17.04 -6.53
C LYS A 37 2.51 -16.02 -5.84
N CYS A 38 2.84 -14.73 -5.93
CA CYS A 38 2.02 -13.68 -5.35
C CYS A 38 0.72 -13.48 -6.14
N TRP A 39 0.78 -13.58 -7.47
CA TRP A 39 -0.35 -13.45 -8.37
C TRP A 39 -1.40 -14.51 -8.08
N ASP A 40 -1.01 -15.78 -7.98
CA ASP A 40 -1.92 -16.88 -7.68
C ASP A 40 -2.52 -16.75 -6.27
N LYS A 41 -1.73 -16.29 -5.30
CA LYS A 41 -2.19 -16.10 -3.92
C LYS A 41 -3.26 -15.03 -3.78
N TYR A 42 -3.13 -13.93 -4.52
CA TYR A 42 -4.04 -12.77 -4.42
C TYR A 42 -5.03 -12.69 -5.58
N TYR A 43 -5.14 -13.73 -6.41
CA TYR A 43 -6.03 -13.73 -7.56
C TYR A 43 -7.50 -13.59 -7.14
N VAL A 44 -8.17 -12.56 -7.64
CA VAL A 44 -9.59 -12.28 -7.43
C VAL A 44 -10.34 -12.21 -8.76
N ARG A 45 -9.74 -11.57 -9.77
CA ARG A 45 -10.41 -11.32 -11.06
C ARG A 45 -9.43 -11.34 -12.22
N PRO A 46 -9.87 -11.65 -13.46
CA PRO A 46 -8.99 -11.65 -14.63
C PRO A 46 -8.55 -10.21 -14.96
N LEU A 47 -7.31 -9.90 -14.62
CA LEU A 47 -6.62 -8.63 -14.88
C LEU A 47 -5.32 -8.91 -15.65
N PRO A 48 -4.78 -7.94 -16.41
CA PRO A 48 -3.48 -8.10 -17.05
C PRO A 48 -2.37 -8.29 -16.02
N ARG A 49 -1.41 -9.19 -16.32
CA ARG A 49 -0.31 -9.58 -15.42
C ARG A 49 0.75 -8.49 -15.29
N ASN A 50 0.44 -7.46 -14.50
CA ASN A 50 1.32 -6.34 -14.20
C ASN A 50 1.46 -6.15 -12.68
N VAL A 51 2.54 -5.54 -12.24
CA VAL A 51 2.83 -5.22 -10.82
C VAL A 51 1.74 -4.32 -10.21
N PHE A 52 1.25 -3.34 -11.00
CA PHE A 52 0.10 -2.53 -10.61
C PHE A 52 -1.16 -3.38 -10.40
N CYS A 53 -1.45 -4.31 -11.32
CA CYS A 53 -2.60 -5.18 -11.19
C CYS A 53 -2.45 -6.15 -10.02
N LEU A 54 -1.24 -6.63 -9.71
CA LEU A 54 -0.97 -7.42 -8.51
C LEU A 54 -1.31 -6.62 -7.23
N CYS A 55 -0.95 -5.34 -7.19
CA CYS A 55 -1.33 -4.44 -6.10
C CYS A 55 -2.86 -4.27 -6.00
N VAL A 56 -3.55 -4.09 -7.12
CA VAL A 56 -5.02 -4.01 -7.17
C VAL A 56 -5.68 -5.32 -6.73
N GLN A 57 -5.18 -6.47 -7.19
CA GLN A 57 -5.66 -7.80 -6.80
C GLN A 57 -5.50 -8.01 -5.29
N TRP A 58 -4.35 -7.62 -4.74
CA TRP A 58 -4.10 -7.66 -3.32
C TRP A 58 -5.05 -6.73 -2.51
N LEU A 59 -5.31 -5.53 -3.02
CA LEU A 59 -6.24 -4.58 -2.41
C LEU A 59 -7.67 -5.14 -2.41
N LEU A 60 -8.11 -5.70 -3.54
CA LEU A 60 -9.41 -6.36 -3.68
C LEU A 60 -9.54 -7.56 -2.75
N HIS A 61 -8.50 -8.40 -2.68
CA HIS A 61 -8.46 -9.56 -1.80
C HIS A 61 -8.61 -9.16 -0.33
N ASN A 62 -7.88 -8.15 0.13
CA ASN A 62 -7.98 -7.66 1.51
C ASN A 62 -9.28 -6.88 1.76
N GLY A 63 -9.77 -6.13 0.77
CA GLY A 63 -11.07 -5.46 0.81
C GLY A 63 -12.21 -6.46 1.01
N ASN A 64 -12.22 -7.56 0.26
CA ASN A 64 -13.19 -8.65 0.42
C ASN A 64 -13.07 -9.35 1.78
N ARG A 65 -11.84 -9.68 2.22
CA ARG A 65 -11.62 -10.33 3.53
C ARG A 65 -12.08 -9.48 4.70
N LEU A 66 -11.91 -8.17 4.60
CA LEU A 66 -12.26 -7.27 5.68
C LEU A 66 -13.68 -6.72 5.52
N GLY A 67 -14.30 -6.77 4.33
CA GLY A 67 -15.59 -6.16 4.00
C GLY A 67 -15.53 -4.64 3.84
N ILE A 68 -14.42 -4.12 3.31
CA ILE A 68 -14.22 -2.68 3.00
C ILE A 68 -14.22 -2.52 1.48
N SER A 69 -14.85 -1.46 0.98
CA SER A 69 -14.80 -1.15 -0.45
C SER A 69 -13.36 -0.85 -0.90
N TYR A 70 -13.02 -1.29 -2.09
CA TYR A 70 -11.75 -0.95 -2.74
C TYR A 70 -11.56 0.58 -2.82
N GLU A 71 -12.62 1.31 -3.17
CA GLU A 71 -12.58 2.78 -3.27
C GLU A 71 -12.21 3.43 -1.94
N ASP A 72 -12.80 2.97 -0.84
CA ASP A 72 -12.52 3.48 0.51
C ASP A 72 -11.04 3.33 0.90
N ILE A 73 -10.43 2.20 0.52
CA ILE A 73 -9.01 1.95 0.80
C ILE A 73 -8.15 2.82 -0.11
N ASN A 74 -8.48 2.85 -1.41
CA ASN A 74 -7.72 3.56 -2.42
C ASN A 74 -7.71 5.08 -2.15
N VAL A 75 -8.88 5.67 -1.88
CA VAL A 75 -9.02 7.10 -1.55
C VAL A 75 -8.18 7.46 -0.32
N LYS A 76 -8.16 6.63 0.73
CA LYS A 76 -7.36 6.93 1.93
C LYS A 76 -5.85 6.84 1.68
N ILE A 77 -5.41 5.88 0.86
CA ILE A 77 -4.00 5.78 0.49
C ILE A 77 -3.59 7.02 -0.31
N PHE A 78 -4.37 7.42 -1.32
CA PHE A 78 -4.06 8.56 -2.18
C PHE A 78 -4.24 9.92 -1.50
N CYS A 79 -5.28 10.10 -0.68
CA CYS A 79 -5.60 11.40 -0.07
C CYS A 79 -4.95 11.63 1.30
N ILE A 80 -4.46 10.59 1.99
CA ILE A 80 -3.85 10.73 3.33
C ILE A 80 -2.42 10.25 3.33
N ILE A 81 -2.16 8.99 2.96
CA ILE A 81 -0.82 8.40 3.08
C ILE A 81 0.16 9.10 2.14
N TRP A 82 -0.22 9.31 0.88
CA TRP A 82 0.63 9.98 -0.12
C TRP A 82 1.00 11.42 0.27
N PRO A 83 0.06 12.32 0.59
CA PRO A 83 0.40 13.68 1.03
C PRO A 83 1.31 13.71 2.26
N VAL A 84 1.09 12.81 3.23
CA VAL A 84 1.97 12.69 4.41
C VAL A 84 3.38 12.30 4.00
N ILE A 85 3.55 11.28 3.14
CA ILE A 85 4.87 10.87 2.63
C ILE A 85 5.54 12.03 1.88
N THR A 86 4.79 12.75 1.04
CA THR A 86 5.32 13.90 0.29
C THR A 86 5.78 15.02 1.20
N VAL A 87 4.98 15.40 2.21
CA VAL A 87 5.36 16.44 3.18
C VAL A 87 6.61 16.03 3.97
N VAL A 88 6.66 14.77 4.45
CA VAL A 88 7.86 14.25 5.16
C VAL A 88 9.08 14.28 4.24
N SER A 89 8.94 13.86 2.98
CA SER A 89 10.03 13.90 1.99
C SER A 89 10.53 15.33 1.76
N ILE A 90 9.63 16.31 1.62
CA ILE A 90 9.99 17.72 1.46
C ILE A 90 10.77 18.22 2.68
N ILE A 91 10.29 17.95 3.90
CA ILE A 91 10.95 18.37 5.14
C ILE A 91 12.35 17.77 5.23
N VAL A 92 12.49 16.46 4.99
CA VAL A 92 13.79 15.77 5.05
C VAL A 92 14.78 16.35 4.04
N ASN A 93 14.33 16.62 2.81
CA ASN A 93 15.19 17.22 1.78
C ASN A 93 15.59 18.66 2.14
N ILE A 94 14.68 19.46 2.70
CA ILE A 94 15.00 20.83 3.17
C ILE A 94 16.03 20.78 4.31
N VAL A 95 15.84 19.90 5.30
CA VAL A 95 16.78 19.73 6.41
C VAL A 95 18.15 19.27 5.89
N LEU A 96 18.18 18.30 4.99
CA LEU A 96 19.42 17.82 4.38
C LEU A 96 20.14 18.94 3.61
N LEU A 97 19.41 19.75 2.85
CA LEU A 97 19.96 20.89 2.12
C LEU A 97 20.55 21.93 3.07
N ILE A 98 19.86 22.28 4.15
CA ILE A 98 20.38 23.21 5.17
C ILE A 98 21.66 22.65 5.80
N VAL A 99 21.69 21.35 6.14
CA VAL A 99 22.88 20.71 6.73
C VAL A 99 24.07 20.74 5.77
N ILE A 100 23.85 20.44 4.48
CA ILE A 100 24.92 20.44 3.47
C ILE A 100 25.45 21.85 3.18
N PHE A 101 24.59 22.85 3.09
CA PHE A 101 25.01 24.23 2.79
C PHE A 101 25.56 24.99 4.01
N CYS A 102 25.26 24.55 5.23
CA CYS A 102 25.71 25.18 6.46
C CYS A 102 26.90 24.45 7.12
N SER A 103 27.31 23.29 6.59
CA SER A 103 28.52 22.55 6.97
C SER A 103 29.67 22.81 6.00
#